data_AF-A0A109LPQ2-F1
#
_entry.id   AF-A0A109LPQ2-F1
#
_cell.length_a   1.000
_cell.length_b   1.000
_cell.length_c   1.000
_cell.angle_alpha   90.00
_cell.angle_beta   90.00
_cell.angle_gamma   90.00
#
_symmetry.space_group_name_H-M   'P 1'
#
loop_
_entity.id
_entity.type
_entity.pdbx_description
1 polymer ?
#
loop_
_entity_poly.entity_id
_entity_poly.type
_entity_poly.pdbx_seq_one_letter_code
_entity_poly.pdbx_strand_id
1 'polypeptide(L)'
;MKAKNSDFARGVPKSAAQANIFFFCGPDEAGASAAANSIVEAMPEPGERVELSGGDLKSDPARLGDEARSASLFGDKRHIWVRASGDEAHDALKTLIETGEAGAGDAAPVIVVATSATDKSRTAKLLEKRGDALVAMFYPPDLRAVSVSVRAMADSAGLRLGGDLAERIARAAGLDVRLAQSEIDKLALYCGADPLEPKTASIEDYAEIGAATEEDGFQPVVNAVLGGELPKISREIRRMRELGLNPVGLLLALERRAAQLMQIAAKLGPRGSLDNLSKGEKAQLGIFWKEERDIRQQLTRWHQKKLERLIPRLVTLHRSLLANSQSADLLLMQDLTEIARFAARR
;
A
#
# COMPACT_ATOMS: atom_id res chain seq x y z
N MET A 1 -0.76 6.76 -27.41
CA MET A 1 -1.77 7.66 -26.81
C MET A 1 -1.57 7.77 -25.30
N LYS A 2 -2.04 8.86 -24.65
CA LYS A 2 -2.02 9.00 -23.17
C LYS A 2 -3.43 9.06 -22.59
N ALA A 3 -3.65 8.37 -21.47
CA ALA A 3 -4.83 8.48 -20.62
C ALA A 3 -4.44 8.83 -19.18
N LYS A 4 -5.40 9.35 -18.41
CA LYS A 4 -5.23 9.67 -16.99
C LYS A 4 -5.96 8.64 -16.13
N ASN A 5 -5.53 8.50 -14.87
CA ASN A 5 -6.23 7.69 -13.87
C ASN A 5 -7.75 8.02 -13.81
N SER A 6 -8.09 9.32 -13.86
CA SER A 6 -9.48 9.79 -13.86
C SER A 6 -10.34 9.33 -15.03
N ASP A 7 -9.73 8.92 -16.14
CA ASP A 7 -10.44 8.46 -17.32
C ASP A 7 -10.97 7.04 -17.07
N PHE A 8 -10.17 6.17 -16.45
CA PHE A 8 -10.54 4.81 -16.05
C PHE A 8 -11.62 4.77 -14.95
N ALA A 9 -11.66 5.78 -14.08
CA ALA A 9 -12.71 5.92 -13.07
C ALA A 9 -14.11 6.12 -13.69
N ARG A 10 -14.21 6.48 -14.98
CA ARG A 10 -15.49 6.63 -15.71
C ARG A 10 -15.78 5.44 -16.63
N GLY A 11 -14.98 4.38 -16.55
CA GLY A 11 -14.98 3.24 -17.46
C GLY A 11 -13.79 3.26 -18.44
N VAL A 12 -13.74 2.27 -19.31
CA VAL A 12 -12.64 2.10 -20.26
C VAL A 12 -12.58 3.27 -21.25
N PRO A 13 -11.44 3.99 -21.38
CA PRO A 13 -11.32 5.10 -22.32
C PRO A 13 -11.58 4.67 -23.76
N LYS A 14 -12.24 5.50 -24.56
CA LYS A 14 -12.48 5.21 -26.00
C LYS A 14 -11.19 4.95 -26.79
N SER A 15 -10.07 5.56 -26.38
CA SER A 15 -8.75 5.33 -26.96
C SER A 15 -8.23 3.92 -26.73
N ALA A 16 -8.73 3.19 -25.73
CA ALA A 16 -8.37 1.80 -25.50
C ALA A 16 -8.90 0.87 -26.60
N ALA A 17 -10.00 1.21 -27.27
CA ALA A 17 -10.59 0.37 -28.32
C ALA A 17 -9.71 0.24 -29.58
N GLN A 18 -8.74 1.15 -29.76
CA GLN A 18 -7.80 1.13 -30.89
C GLN A 18 -6.41 0.64 -30.47
N ALA A 19 -6.19 0.38 -29.18
CA ALA A 19 -4.90 0.01 -28.64
C ALA A 19 -4.76 -1.50 -28.49
N ASN A 20 -3.60 -2.02 -28.87
CA ASN A 20 -3.19 -3.40 -28.63
C ASN A 20 -2.04 -3.48 -27.60
N ILE A 21 -1.39 -2.36 -27.29
CA ILE A 21 -0.33 -2.29 -26.26
C ILE A 21 -0.77 -1.32 -25.16
N PHE A 22 -0.86 -1.81 -23.93
CA PHE A 22 -1.22 -1.03 -22.75
C PHE A 22 -0.04 -0.98 -21.80
N PHE A 23 0.38 0.23 -21.41
CA PHE A 23 1.45 0.44 -20.44
C PHE A 23 0.93 1.27 -19.28
N PHE A 24 0.62 0.59 -18.18
CA PHE A 24 0.09 1.17 -16.96
C PHE A 24 1.21 1.23 -15.92
N CYS A 25 1.50 2.43 -15.45
CA CYS A 25 2.66 2.70 -14.62
C CYS A 25 2.31 3.57 -13.42
N GLY A 26 3.26 3.72 -12.49
CA GLY A 26 3.18 4.67 -11.40
C GLY A 26 3.19 4.03 -10.02
N PRO A 27 3.13 4.86 -8.96
CA PRO A 27 3.19 4.41 -7.57
C PRO A 27 1.94 3.67 -7.06
N ASP A 28 0.82 3.72 -7.79
CA ASP A 28 -0.41 2.97 -7.43
C ASP A 28 -0.56 1.72 -8.30
N GLU A 29 0.03 0.62 -7.85
CA GLU A 29 -0.04 -0.69 -8.52
C GLU A 29 -1.48 -1.25 -8.52
N ALA A 30 -2.24 -1.00 -7.44
CA ALA A 30 -3.61 -1.48 -7.31
C ALA A 30 -4.52 -0.82 -8.35
N GLY A 31 -4.45 0.51 -8.48
CA GLY A 31 -5.17 1.26 -9.51
C GLY A 31 -4.76 0.86 -10.92
N ALA A 32 -3.45 0.68 -11.17
CA ALA A 32 -2.96 0.22 -12.46
C ALA A 32 -3.46 -1.19 -12.82
N SER A 33 -3.47 -2.10 -11.85
CA SER A 33 -3.95 -3.48 -12.05
C SER A 33 -5.46 -3.54 -12.25
N ALA A 34 -6.24 -2.71 -11.53
CA ALA A 34 -7.68 -2.59 -11.73
C ALA A 34 -8.00 -2.06 -13.14
N ALA A 35 -7.29 -1.02 -13.59
CA ALA A 35 -7.40 -0.53 -14.96
C ALA A 35 -7.05 -1.62 -15.98
N ALA A 36 -5.97 -2.37 -15.76
CA ALA A 36 -5.58 -3.49 -16.61
C ALA A 36 -6.67 -4.57 -16.69
N ASN A 37 -7.27 -4.95 -15.57
CA ASN A 37 -8.38 -5.91 -15.56
C ASN A 37 -9.61 -5.37 -16.31
N SER A 38 -9.99 -4.11 -16.11
CA SER A 38 -11.11 -3.51 -16.86
C SER A 38 -10.87 -3.46 -18.37
N ILE A 39 -9.62 -3.31 -18.82
CA ILE A 39 -9.27 -3.45 -20.24
C ILE A 39 -9.54 -4.88 -20.71
N VAL A 40 -9.10 -5.90 -19.96
CA VAL A 40 -9.35 -7.31 -20.29
C VAL A 40 -10.84 -7.64 -20.32
N GLU A 41 -11.61 -7.17 -19.34
CA GLU A 41 -13.07 -7.37 -19.25
C GLU A 41 -13.82 -6.71 -20.41
N ALA A 42 -13.29 -5.60 -20.94
CA ALA A 42 -13.87 -4.91 -22.10
C ALA A 42 -13.46 -5.52 -23.45
N MET A 43 -12.53 -6.48 -23.48
CA MET A 43 -12.17 -7.16 -24.73
C MET A 43 -13.32 -8.06 -25.19
N PRO A 44 -13.70 -8.05 -26.47
CA PRO A 44 -14.76 -8.93 -26.98
C PRO A 44 -14.46 -10.42 -26.74
N GLU A 45 -13.19 -10.80 -26.87
CA GLU A 45 -12.70 -12.17 -26.70
C GLU A 45 -11.31 -12.12 -26.03
N PRO A 46 -11.25 -12.02 -24.68
CA PRO A 46 -9.99 -11.87 -23.95
C PRO A 46 -9.10 -13.11 -24.08
N GLY A 47 -9.70 -14.29 -24.30
CA GLY A 47 -8.98 -15.54 -24.50
C GLY A 47 -8.12 -15.97 -23.31
N GLU A 48 -7.05 -16.71 -23.58
CA GLU A 48 -6.09 -17.15 -22.58
C GLU A 48 -5.23 -15.99 -22.05
N ARG A 49 -5.05 -15.91 -20.73
CA ARG A 49 -4.10 -14.99 -20.08
C ARG A 49 -2.74 -15.66 -19.94
N VAL A 50 -1.73 -15.13 -20.65
CA VAL A 50 -0.34 -15.57 -20.48
C VAL A 50 0.43 -14.55 -19.67
N GLU A 51 1.01 -14.97 -18.55
CA GLU A 51 1.76 -14.08 -17.66
C GLU A 51 3.27 -14.15 -17.90
N LEU A 52 3.91 -12.99 -18.01
CA LEU A 52 5.37 -12.85 -18.11
C LEU A 52 5.87 -11.87 -17.03
N SER A 53 7.07 -12.11 -16.51
CA SER A 53 7.74 -11.15 -15.62
C SER A 53 8.61 -10.17 -16.40
N GLY A 54 8.81 -8.96 -15.87
CA GLY A 54 9.77 -8.01 -16.43
C GLY A 54 11.20 -8.55 -16.43
N GLY A 55 11.57 -9.36 -15.42
CA GLY A 55 12.86 -10.03 -15.37
C GLY A 55 13.08 -11.00 -16.53
N ASP A 56 12.05 -11.79 -16.87
CA ASP A 56 12.07 -12.68 -18.05
C ASP A 56 12.33 -11.87 -19.33
N LEU A 57 11.55 -10.81 -19.56
CA LEU A 57 11.63 -9.97 -20.76
C LEU A 57 12.94 -9.20 -20.87
N LYS A 58 13.53 -8.82 -19.73
CA LYS A 58 14.85 -8.18 -19.70
C LYS A 58 15.97 -9.16 -20.05
N SER A 59 15.83 -10.43 -19.64
CA SER A 59 16.80 -11.46 -19.95
C SER A 59 16.71 -11.96 -21.41
N ASP A 60 15.50 -12.01 -21.95
CA ASP A 60 15.20 -12.42 -23.31
C ASP A 60 14.10 -11.52 -23.93
N PRO A 61 14.50 -10.46 -24.65
CA PRO A 61 13.56 -9.53 -25.27
C PRO A 61 12.69 -10.16 -26.38
N ALA A 62 13.15 -11.23 -27.04
CA ALA A 62 12.41 -11.87 -28.14
C ALA A 62 11.17 -12.60 -27.62
N ARG A 63 11.22 -13.10 -26.38
CA ARG A 63 10.17 -13.89 -25.74
C ARG A 63 8.78 -13.24 -25.75
N LEU A 64 8.69 -11.91 -25.66
CA LEU A 64 7.39 -11.23 -25.77
C LEU A 64 6.76 -11.41 -27.15
N GLY A 65 7.57 -11.28 -28.20
CA GLY A 65 7.13 -11.44 -29.58
C GLY A 65 6.75 -12.88 -29.91
N ASP A 66 7.52 -13.84 -29.39
CA ASP A 66 7.26 -15.27 -29.57
C ASP A 66 5.94 -15.67 -28.91
N GLU A 67 5.73 -15.25 -27.66
CA GLU A 67 4.51 -15.58 -26.92
C GLU A 67 3.28 -14.88 -27.49
N ALA A 68 3.40 -13.59 -27.85
CA ALA A 68 2.28 -12.81 -28.38
C ALA A 68 1.81 -13.29 -29.76
N ARG A 69 2.66 -13.98 -30.53
CA ARG A 69 2.33 -14.52 -31.86
C ARG A 69 2.12 -16.03 -31.88
N SER A 70 2.31 -16.69 -30.75
CA SER A 70 2.08 -18.14 -30.65
C SER A 70 0.59 -18.48 -30.65
N ALA A 71 0.24 -19.62 -31.25
CA ALA A 71 -1.13 -20.13 -31.24
C ALA A 71 -1.52 -20.59 -29.83
N SER A 72 -2.70 -20.24 -29.32
CA SER A 72 -3.19 -20.76 -28.03
C SER A 72 -3.61 -22.22 -28.14
N LEU A 73 -3.31 -22.99 -27.09
CA LEU A 73 -3.65 -24.41 -26.99
C LEU A 73 -5.10 -24.62 -26.53
N PHE A 74 -5.70 -23.60 -25.89
CA PHE A 74 -7.00 -23.66 -25.25
C PHE A 74 -8.02 -22.68 -25.83
N GLY A 75 -7.69 -21.97 -26.92
CA GLY A 75 -8.60 -21.09 -27.65
C GLY A 75 -7.95 -20.41 -28.87
N ASP A 76 -8.75 -19.66 -29.63
CA ASP A 76 -8.27 -18.94 -30.83
C ASP A 76 -7.55 -17.62 -30.49
N LYS A 77 -7.73 -17.10 -29.26
CA LYS A 77 -7.23 -15.79 -28.83
C LYS A 77 -6.59 -15.85 -27.45
N ARG A 78 -5.70 -14.90 -27.19
CA ARG A 78 -4.93 -14.74 -25.95
C ARG A 78 -4.62 -13.27 -25.72
N HIS A 79 -4.18 -12.94 -24.51
CA HIS A 79 -3.53 -11.67 -24.18
C HIS A 79 -2.32 -11.92 -23.27
N ILE A 80 -1.32 -11.06 -23.39
CA ILE A 80 -0.10 -11.13 -22.59
C ILE A 80 -0.22 -10.15 -21.43
N TRP A 81 -0.03 -10.65 -20.21
CA TRP A 81 0.03 -9.86 -18.99
C TRP A 81 1.45 -9.80 -18.46
N VAL A 82 2.04 -8.61 -18.46
CA VAL A 82 3.41 -8.38 -17.99
C VAL A 82 3.39 -7.66 -16.65
N ARG A 83 4.01 -8.27 -15.63
CA ARG A 83 4.33 -7.59 -14.36
C ARG A 83 5.79 -7.16 -14.38
N ALA A 84 6.04 -5.85 -14.43
CA ALA A 84 7.38 -5.28 -14.57
C ALA A 84 7.70 -4.26 -13.48
N SER A 85 8.99 -3.97 -13.31
CA SER A 85 9.49 -2.83 -12.54
C SER A 85 10.28 -1.89 -13.47
N GLY A 86 10.01 -0.59 -13.38
CA GLY A 86 10.67 0.44 -14.20
C GLY A 86 10.55 0.18 -15.71
N ASP A 87 11.70 0.11 -16.38
CA ASP A 87 11.81 -0.07 -17.83
C ASP A 87 12.16 -1.53 -18.22
N GLU A 88 11.88 -2.51 -17.38
CA GLU A 88 12.20 -3.93 -17.66
C GLU A 88 11.58 -4.46 -18.96
N ALA A 89 10.36 -4.02 -19.30
CA ALA A 89 9.68 -4.43 -20.53
C ALA A 89 10.11 -3.64 -21.78
N HIS A 90 11.02 -2.65 -21.65
CA HIS A 90 11.32 -1.70 -22.72
C HIS A 90 11.82 -2.37 -23.99
N ASP A 91 12.88 -3.17 -23.88
CA ASP A 91 13.55 -3.77 -25.03
C ASP A 91 12.66 -4.81 -25.69
N ALA A 92 11.91 -5.60 -24.91
CA ALA A 92 10.95 -6.58 -25.42
C ALA A 92 9.80 -5.92 -26.20
N LEU A 93 9.24 -4.81 -25.69
CA LEU A 93 8.22 -4.04 -26.40
C LEU A 93 8.77 -3.42 -27.68
N LYS A 94 10.01 -2.91 -27.65
CA LYS A 94 10.68 -2.38 -28.83
C LYS A 94 10.84 -3.46 -29.90
N THR A 95 11.34 -4.64 -29.52
CA THR A 95 11.49 -5.78 -30.43
C THR A 95 10.14 -6.24 -31.00
N LEU A 96 9.09 -6.31 -30.18
CA LEU A 96 7.73 -6.65 -30.63
C LEU A 96 7.24 -5.66 -31.72
N ILE A 97 7.45 -4.36 -31.48
CA ILE A 97 7.06 -3.29 -32.40
C ILE A 97 7.83 -3.39 -33.72
N GLU A 98 9.16 -3.44 -33.66
CA GLU A 98 10.03 -3.47 -34.84
C GLU A 98 9.75 -4.71 -35.70
N THR A 99 9.53 -5.87 -35.08
CA THR A 99 9.17 -7.11 -35.79
C THR A 99 7.78 -7.05 -36.41
N GLY A 100 6.82 -6.41 -35.75
CA GLY A 100 5.47 -6.19 -36.29
C GLY A 100 5.50 -5.28 -37.52
N GLU A 101 6.25 -4.18 -37.46
CA GLU A 101 6.46 -3.25 -38.58
C GLU A 101 7.20 -3.92 -39.75
N ALA A 102 8.06 -4.89 -39.47
CA ALA A 102 8.74 -5.73 -40.47
C ALA A 102 7.85 -6.85 -41.06
N GLY A 103 6.57 -6.95 -40.67
CA GLY A 103 5.61 -7.89 -41.25
C GLY A 103 5.56 -9.26 -40.57
N ALA A 104 5.98 -9.39 -39.31
CA ALA A 104 5.90 -10.65 -38.54
C ALA A 104 4.46 -11.11 -38.19
N GLY A 105 3.43 -10.46 -38.73
CA GLY A 105 2.02 -10.77 -38.49
C GLY A 105 1.46 -10.17 -37.20
N ASP A 106 0.17 -10.43 -36.98
CA ASP A 106 -0.59 -9.91 -35.85
C ASP A 106 -0.11 -10.50 -34.52
N ALA A 107 -0.01 -9.64 -33.52
CA ALA A 107 0.35 -10.01 -32.16
C ALA A 107 -0.86 -9.84 -31.23
N ALA A 108 -0.97 -10.73 -30.26
CA ALA A 108 -1.95 -10.64 -29.17
C ALA A 108 -1.80 -9.32 -28.39
N PRO A 109 -2.89 -8.80 -27.81
CA PRO A 109 -2.83 -7.64 -26.93
C PRO A 109 -1.84 -7.83 -25.78
N VAL A 110 -1.02 -6.82 -25.51
CA VAL A 110 -0.03 -6.81 -24.43
C VAL A 110 -0.40 -5.77 -23.39
N ILE A 111 -0.56 -6.19 -22.15
CA ILE A 111 -0.87 -5.34 -21.01
C ILE A 111 0.28 -5.39 -20.03
N VAL A 112 0.92 -4.25 -19.81
CA VAL A 112 2.05 -4.11 -18.91
C VAL A 112 1.63 -3.30 -17.69
N VAL A 113 1.76 -3.91 -16.52
CA VAL A 113 1.67 -3.23 -15.22
C VAL A 113 3.10 -3.05 -14.70
N ALA A 114 3.59 -1.82 -14.77
CA ALA A 114 4.96 -1.46 -14.43
C ALA A 114 5.03 -0.63 -13.14
N THR A 115 5.42 -1.28 -12.04
CA THR A 115 5.74 -0.60 -10.78
C THR A 115 6.99 0.26 -10.95
N SER A 116 7.14 1.35 -10.18
CA SER A 116 8.33 2.22 -10.22
C SER A 116 8.65 2.89 -11.58
N ALA A 117 7.80 2.72 -12.60
CA ALA A 117 7.87 3.45 -13.86
C ALA A 117 7.04 4.73 -13.81
N THR A 118 7.34 5.69 -14.68
CA THR A 118 6.59 6.94 -14.84
C THR A 118 6.18 7.15 -16.28
N ASP A 119 5.28 8.10 -16.53
CA ASP A 119 4.88 8.56 -17.86
C ASP A 119 6.02 9.25 -18.65
N LYS A 120 7.20 9.39 -18.05
CA LYS A 120 8.44 9.91 -18.65
C LYS A 120 9.51 8.83 -18.87
N SER A 121 9.23 7.58 -18.48
CA SER A 121 10.12 6.43 -18.67
C SER A 121 10.42 6.17 -20.15
N ARG A 122 11.46 5.38 -20.43
CA ARG A 122 11.82 5.04 -21.82
C ARG A 122 10.71 4.26 -22.50
N THR A 123 10.06 3.36 -21.74
CA THR A 123 8.91 2.57 -22.20
C THR A 123 7.71 3.46 -22.51
N ALA A 124 7.38 4.42 -21.63
CA ALA A 124 6.30 5.37 -21.89
C ALA A 124 6.56 6.20 -23.17
N LYS A 125 7.79 6.70 -23.37
CA LYS A 125 8.17 7.48 -24.55
C LYS A 125 8.13 6.69 -25.86
N LEU A 126 8.42 5.38 -25.79
CA LEU A 126 8.31 4.48 -26.93
C LEU A 126 6.85 4.35 -27.41
N LEU A 127 5.89 4.36 -26.47
CA LEU A 127 4.48 4.05 -26.74
C LEU A 127 3.58 5.28 -26.87
N GLU A 128 3.91 6.41 -26.23
CA GLU A 128 2.99 7.54 -26.08
C GLU A 128 2.51 8.15 -27.41
N LYS A 129 3.37 8.10 -28.45
CA LYS A 129 3.08 8.66 -29.78
C LYS A 129 2.37 7.69 -30.73
N ARG A 130 2.25 6.42 -30.37
CA ARG A 130 1.62 5.42 -31.23
C ARG A 130 0.09 5.46 -31.11
N GLY A 131 -0.59 5.15 -32.21
CA GLY A 131 -2.05 5.03 -32.29
C GLY A 131 -2.59 3.68 -31.81
N ASP A 132 -1.73 2.66 -31.76
CA ASP A 132 -2.02 1.29 -31.32
C ASP A 132 -1.59 1.04 -29.86
N ALA A 133 -1.16 2.08 -29.13
CA ALA A 133 -0.70 1.96 -27.75
C ALA A 133 -1.35 2.99 -26.81
N LEU A 134 -1.60 2.58 -25.58
CA LEU A 134 -2.15 3.42 -24.51
C LEU A 134 -1.21 3.43 -23.30
N VAL A 135 -0.77 4.63 -22.91
CA VAL A 135 0.03 4.85 -21.70
C VAL A 135 -0.84 5.55 -20.66
N ALA A 136 -0.88 5.01 -19.44
CA ALA A 136 -1.55 5.66 -18.31
C ALA A 136 -0.70 5.57 -17.04
N MET A 137 -0.71 6.64 -16.25
CA MET A 137 -0.02 6.70 -14.96
C MET A 137 -1.01 6.80 -13.81
N PHE A 138 -0.81 5.96 -12.81
CA PHE A 138 -1.65 5.79 -11.63
C PHE A 138 -0.88 6.30 -10.41
N TYR A 139 -1.52 7.20 -9.68
CA TYR A 139 -1.00 7.78 -8.45
C TYR A 139 -1.90 7.35 -7.30
N PRO A 140 -1.33 7.12 -6.10
CA PRO A 140 -2.11 6.77 -4.94
C PRO A 140 -3.24 7.78 -4.74
N PRO A 141 -4.49 7.31 -4.57
CA PRO A 141 -5.58 8.19 -4.24
C PRO A 141 -5.30 8.88 -2.91
N ASP A 142 -5.78 10.11 -2.75
CA ASP A 142 -5.75 10.75 -1.45
C ASP A 142 -6.76 10.08 -0.51
N LEU A 143 -6.58 10.31 0.80
CA LEU A 143 -7.46 9.73 1.82
C LEU A 143 -8.93 10.08 1.61
N ARG A 144 -9.22 11.29 1.11
CA ARG A 144 -10.60 11.73 0.89
C ARG A 144 -11.24 10.92 -0.23
N ALA A 145 -10.52 10.70 -1.33
CA ALA A 145 -10.97 9.89 -2.45
C ALA A 145 -11.26 8.45 -2.00
N VAL A 146 -10.33 7.80 -1.29
CA VAL A 146 -10.54 6.43 -0.78
C VAL A 146 -11.70 6.39 0.21
N SER A 147 -11.82 7.36 1.11
CA SER A 147 -12.92 7.42 2.07
C SER A 147 -14.29 7.60 1.39
N VAL A 148 -14.35 8.23 0.21
CA VAL A 148 -15.57 8.32 -0.60
C VAL A 148 -15.86 6.97 -1.25
N SER A 149 -14.86 6.32 -1.84
CA SER A 149 -15.00 4.98 -2.41
C SER A 149 -15.44 3.96 -1.35
N VAL A 150 -14.88 4.00 -0.14
CA VAL A 150 -15.28 3.14 0.98
C VAL A 150 -16.75 3.30 1.33
N ARG A 151 -17.28 4.53 1.34
CA ARG A 151 -18.71 4.75 1.56
C ARG A 151 -19.55 4.17 0.44
N ALA A 152 -19.16 4.39 -0.82
CA ALA A 152 -19.88 3.85 -1.97
C ALA A 152 -19.89 2.30 -1.97
N MET A 153 -18.76 1.67 -1.65
CA MET A 153 -18.65 0.21 -1.50
C MET A 153 -19.57 -0.29 -0.38
N ALA A 154 -19.55 0.37 0.78
CA ALA A 154 -20.41 0.02 1.91
C ALA A 154 -21.90 0.17 1.57
N ASP A 155 -22.29 1.28 0.95
CA ASP A 155 -23.67 1.51 0.52
C ASP A 155 -24.14 0.42 -0.47
N SER A 156 -23.26 0.02 -1.40
CA SER A 156 -23.55 -1.07 -2.35
C SER A 156 -23.73 -2.44 -1.69
N ALA A 157 -23.10 -2.66 -0.53
CA ALA A 157 -23.22 -3.87 0.28
C ALA A 157 -24.36 -3.79 1.32
N GLY A 158 -25.16 -2.71 1.35
CA GLY A 158 -26.17 -2.49 2.38
C GLY A 158 -25.60 -2.12 3.76
N LEU A 159 -24.34 -1.73 3.84
CA LEU A 159 -23.64 -1.42 5.08
C LEU A 159 -23.56 0.10 5.31
N ARG A 160 -24.17 0.60 6.38
CA ARG A 160 -24.09 2.01 6.79
C ARG A 160 -22.89 2.21 7.73
N LEU A 161 -21.94 3.02 7.29
CA LEU A 161 -20.75 3.33 8.10
C LEU A 161 -21.00 4.55 9.00
N GLY A 162 -20.88 4.38 10.32
CA GLY A 162 -20.99 5.46 11.29
C GLY A 162 -19.71 6.30 11.42
N GLY A 163 -19.87 7.61 11.66
CA GLY A 163 -18.77 8.49 12.08
C GLY A 163 -17.60 8.58 11.09
N ASP A 164 -16.38 8.34 11.60
CA ASP A 164 -15.13 8.38 10.84
C ASP A 164 -14.70 7.00 10.30
N LEU A 165 -15.57 5.98 10.39
CA LEU A 165 -15.23 4.60 10.06
C LEU A 165 -14.72 4.42 8.62
N ALA A 166 -15.29 5.14 7.65
CA ALA A 166 -14.82 5.10 6.27
C ALA A 166 -13.35 5.58 6.12
N GLU A 167 -12.97 6.63 6.87
CA GLU A 167 -11.59 7.13 6.87
C GLU A 167 -10.64 6.14 7.55
N ARG A 168 -11.12 5.47 8.61
CA ARG A 168 -10.36 4.43 9.32
C ARG A 168 -10.06 3.24 8.42
N ILE A 169 -11.08 2.72 7.75
CA ILE A 169 -10.92 1.61 6.79
C ILE A 169 -9.96 2.01 5.67
N ALA A 170 -10.09 3.24 5.13
CA ALA A 170 -9.18 3.74 4.11
C ALA A 170 -7.71 3.78 4.58
N ARG A 171 -7.45 4.23 5.82
CA ARG A 171 -6.10 4.25 6.40
C ARG A 171 -5.57 2.85 6.67
N ALA A 172 -6.38 1.98 7.26
CA ALA A 172 -6.03 0.60 7.57
C ALA A 172 -5.72 -0.20 6.28
N ALA A 173 -6.42 0.10 5.19
CA ALA A 173 -6.17 -0.45 3.87
C ALA A 173 -4.96 0.19 3.16
N GLY A 174 -4.20 1.09 3.80
CA GLY A 174 -3.05 1.75 3.17
C GLY A 174 -3.42 2.58 1.94
N LEU A 175 -4.66 3.08 1.86
CA LEU A 175 -5.24 3.75 0.70
C LEU A 175 -5.42 2.85 -0.54
N ASP A 176 -5.31 1.52 -0.38
CA ASP A 176 -5.62 0.55 -1.43
C ASP A 176 -7.13 0.28 -1.45
N VAL A 177 -7.78 0.66 -2.55
CA VAL A 177 -9.24 0.49 -2.76
C VAL A 177 -9.65 -0.98 -2.77
N ARG A 178 -8.80 -1.90 -3.28
CA ARG A 178 -9.09 -3.34 -3.33
C ARG A 178 -9.04 -3.96 -1.95
N LEU A 179 -8.05 -3.57 -1.15
CA LEU A 179 -7.98 -3.99 0.25
C LEU A 179 -9.15 -3.40 1.04
N ALA A 180 -9.51 -2.15 0.79
CA ALA A 180 -10.67 -1.51 1.39
C ALA A 180 -11.99 -2.22 1.02
N GLN A 181 -12.16 -2.66 -0.23
CA GLN A 181 -13.31 -3.49 -0.65
C GLN A 181 -13.36 -4.79 0.17
N SER A 182 -12.22 -5.48 0.32
CA SER A 182 -12.15 -6.73 1.09
C SER A 182 -12.52 -6.52 2.57
N GLU A 183 -12.10 -5.40 3.17
CA GLU A 183 -12.48 -5.02 4.52
C GLU A 183 -13.98 -4.70 4.64
N ILE A 184 -14.57 -4.08 3.61
CA ILE A 184 -16.02 -3.81 3.54
C ILE A 184 -16.82 -5.10 3.39
N ASP A 185 -16.44 -5.99 2.49
CA ASP A 185 -17.13 -7.28 2.28
C ASP A 185 -17.12 -8.11 3.57
N LYS A 186 -15.98 -8.13 4.27
CA LYS A 186 -15.83 -8.78 5.57
C LYS A 186 -16.73 -8.15 6.64
N LEU A 187 -16.81 -6.83 6.70
CA LEU A 187 -17.64 -6.12 7.68
C LEU A 187 -19.14 -6.26 7.38
N ALA A 188 -19.53 -6.23 6.11
CA ALA A 188 -20.89 -6.51 5.69
C ALA A 188 -21.30 -7.93 6.08
N LEU A 189 -20.45 -8.92 5.80
CA LEU A 189 -20.68 -10.31 6.19
C LEU A 189 -20.81 -10.48 7.71
N TYR A 190 -19.91 -9.84 8.49
CA TYR A 190 -19.95 -9.89 9.95
C TYR A 190 -21.24 -9.31 10.54
N CYS A 191 -21.68 -8.14 10.04
CA CYS A 191 -22.91 -7.51 10.49
C CYS A 191 -24.18 -8.19 9.95
N GLY A 192 -24.05 -9.11 8.99
CA GLY A 192 -25.19 -9.67 8.25
C GLY A 192 -25.91 -8.61 7.42
N ALA A 193 -25.15 -7.70 6.80
CA ALA A 193 -25.67 -6.66 5.93
C ALA A 193 -25.90 -7.19 4.51
N ASP A 194 -27.02 -6.80 3.92
CA ASP A 194 -27.35 -7.02 2.53
C ASP A 194 -28.12 -5.78 2.02
N PRO A 195 -28.09 -5.44 0.71
CA PRO A 195 -28.87 -4.33 0.17
C PRO A 195 -30.37 -4.36 0.51
N LEU A 196 -30.97 -5.53 0.69
CA LEU A 196 -32.37 -5.70 1.10
C LEU A 196 -32.57 -5.53 2.61
N GLU A 197 -31.56 -5.80 3.43
CA GLU A 197 -31.60 -5.62 4.88
C GLU A 197 -30.39 -4.80 5.38
N PRO A 198 -30.39 -3.47 5.19
CA PRO A 198 -29.24 -2.66 5.53
C PRO A 198 -28.92 -2.66 7.03
N LYS A 199 -27.63 -2.80 7.38
CA LYS A 199 -27.14 -2.77 8.77
C LYS A 199 -26.22 -1.59 8.99
N THR A 200 -26.12 -1.13 10.22
CA THR A 200 -25.17 -0.09 10.63
C THR A 200 -23.97 -0.76 11.28
N ALA A 201 -22.77 -0.52 10.75
CA ALA A 201 -21.53 -0.94 11.39
C ALA A 201 -21.03 0.11 12.38
N SER A 202 -20.64 -0.34 13.57
CA SER A 202 -19.97 0.47 14.56
C SER A 202 -18.44 0.36 14.45
N ILE A 203 -17.73 1.21 15.20
CA ILE A 203 -16.27 1.14 15.30
C ILE A 203 -15.85 -0.13 16.04
N GLU A 204 -16.66 -0.60 16.98
CA GLU A 204 -16.45 -1.84 17.73
C GLU A 204 -16.56 -3.06 16.83
N ASP A 205 -17.56 -3.11 15.94
CA ASP A 205 -17.72 -4.19 14.95
C ASP A 205 -16.46 -4.32 14.08
N TYR A 206 -16.00 -3.19 13.53
CA TYR A 206 -14.78 -3.17 12.74
C TYR A 206 -13.54 -3.54 13.55
N ALA A 207 -13.46 -3.16 14.82
CA ALA A 207 -12.32 -3.49 15.67
C ALA A 207 -12.26 -4.98 16.06
N GLU A 208 -13.35 -5.71 15.97
CA GLU A 208 -13.41 -7.15 16.29
C GLU A 208 -12.89 -8.01 15.14
N ILE A 209 -13.16 -7.60 13.90
CA ILE A 209 -12.80 -8.36 12.68
C ILE A 209 -11.69 -7.71 11.85
N GLY A 210 -11.35 -6.47 12.15
CA GLY A 210 -10.33 -5.70 11.43
C GLY A 210 -9.02 -6.47 11.44
N ALA A 211 -8.40 -6.62 10.27
CA ALA A 211 -7.10 -7.27 10.22
C ALA A 211 -6.11 -6.40 10.99
N ALA A 212 -5.43 -6.98 11.97
CA ALA A 212 -4.28 -6.34 12.58
C ALA A 212 -3.26 -6.10 11.45
N THR A 213 -3.03 -4.84 11.10
CA THR A 213 -2.00 -4.47 10.13
C THR A 213 -0.64 -4.87 10.68
N GLU A 214 0.40 -4.96 9.83
CA GLU A 214 1.77 -5.17 10.34
C GLU A 214 2.15 -4.11 11.40
N GLU A 215 1.62 -2.89 11.27
CA GLU A 215 1.73 -1.83 12.29
C GLU A 215 1.09 -2.20 13.64
N ASP A 216 -0.09 -2.81 13.65
CA ASP A 216 -0.71 -3.34 14.87
C ASP A 216 0.12 -4.48 15.48
N GLY A 217 0.85 -5.23 14.64
CA GLY A 217 1.85 -6.20 15.06
C GLY A 217 3.00 -5.57 15.85
N PHE A 218 3.46 -4.38 15.46
CA PHE A 218 4.55 -3.65 16.12
C PHE A 218 4.11 -2.90 17.38
N GLN A 219 2.87 -2.43 17.42
CA GLN A 219 2.39 -1.51 18.45
C GLN A 219 2.57 -2.01 19.90
N PRO A 220 2.35 -3.30 20.23
CA PRO A 220 2.64 -3.83 21.56
C PRO A 220 4.12 -3.71 21.96
N VAL A 221 5.05 -3.93 21.02
CA VAL A 221 6.50 -3.78 21.27
C VAL A 221 6.86 -2.30 21.44
N VAL A 222 6.35 -1.43 20.56
CA VAL A 222 6.54 0.03 20.64
C VAL A 222 6.06 0.56 22.00
N ASN A 223 4.85 0.15 22.42
CA ASN A 223 4.27 0.53 23.71
C ASN A 223 5.09 0.02 24.89
N ALA A 224 5.55 -1.24 24.85
CA ALA A 224 6.39 -1.78 25.91
C ALA A 224 7.73 -1.05 26.00
N VAL A 225 8.35 -0.70 24.88
CA VAL A 225 9.66 -0.02 24.85
C VAL A 225 9.55 1.44 25.30
N LEU A 226 8.72 2.24 24.64
CA LEU A 226 8.57 3.65 24.98
C LEU A 226 7.84 3.86 26.32
N GLY A 227 6.97 2.92 26.68
CA GLY A 227 6.31 2.86 27.98
C GLY A 227 7.21 2.32 29.10
N GLY A 228 8.46 1.92 28.82
CA GLY A 228 9.41 1.43 29.81
C GLY A 228 8.94 0.18 30.58
N GLU A 229 8.21 -0.70 29.92
CA GLU A 229 7.61 -1.91 30.48
C GLU A 229 8.54 -3.12 30.31
N LEU A 230 9.71 -3.04 30.97
CA LEU A 230 10.78 -4.04 30.87
C LEU A 230 10.31 -5.51 30.95
N PRO A 231 9.37 -5.90 31.85
CA PRO A 231 8.92 -7.29 31.92
C PRO A 231 8.19 -7.80 30.68
N LYS A 232 7.64 -6.91 29.83
CA LYS A 232 6.91 -7.31 28.62
C LYS A 232 7.83 -7.48 27.40
N ILE A 233 8.99 -6.84 27.39
CA ILE A 233 9.85 -6.73 26.19
C ILE A 233 10.27 -8.09 25.66
N SER A 234 10.74 -9.00 26.51
CA SER A 234 11.20 -10.33 26.08
C SER A 234 10.08 -11.14 25.41
N ARG A 235 8.86 -11.08 25.96
CA ARG A 235 7.70 -11.76 25.39
C ARG A 235 7.27 -11.14 24.07
N GLU A 236 7.20 -9.81 23.98
CA GLU A 236 6.77 -9.15 22.75
C GLU A 236 7.80 -9.31 21.62
N ILE A 237 9.09 -9.34 21.95
CA ILE A 237 10.15 -9.68 20.99
C ILE A 237 9.99 -11.11 20.46
N ARG A 238 9.70 -12.08 21.34
CA ARG A 238 9.46 -13.47 20.92
C ARG A 238 8.26 -13.55 19.97
N ARG A 239 7.15 -12.89 20.31
CA ARG A 239 5.94 -12.81 19.49
C ARG A 239 6.24 -12.18 18.12
N MET A 240 7.01 -11.10 18.08
CA MET A 240 7.42 -10.45 16.83
C MET A 240 8.15 -11.42 15.89
N ARG A 241 9.08 -12.22 16.43
CA ARG A 241 9.80 -13.25 15.64
C ARG A 241 8.86 -14.35 15.15
N GLU A 242 7.95 -14.82 16.00
CA GLU A 242 6.95 -15.85 15.64
C GLU A 242 6.03 -15.37 14.51
N LEU A 243 5.70 -14.08 14.48
CA LEU A 243 4.89 -13.44 13.44
C LEU A 243 5.69 -13.07 12.18
N GLY A 244 7.00 -13.33 12.15
CA GLY A 244 7.84 -12.99 10.99
C GLY A 244 7.98 -11.49 10.74
N LEU A 245 7.71 -10.65 11.74
CA LEU A 245 7.76 -9.20 11.57
C LEU A 245 9.19 -8.70 11.39
N ASN A 246 9.40 -7.79 10.44
CA ASN A 246 10.72 -7.28 10.09
C ASN A 246 11.29 -6.32 11.17
N PRO A 247 12.54 -6.54 11.68
CA PRO A 247 13.24 -5.62 12.57
C PRO A 247 13.30 -4.16 12.10
N VAL A 248 13.53 -3.92 10.81
CA VAL A 248 13.55 -2.57 10.23
C VAL A 248 12.15 -1.94 10.28
N GLY A 249 11.11 -2.73 10.04
CA GLY A 249 9.72 -2.30 10.16
C GLY A 249 9.35 -1.88 11.59
N LEU A 250 9.80 -2.65 12.59
CA LEU A 250 9.61 -2.29 14.00
C LEU A 250 10.32 -0.98 14.34
N LEU A 251 11.56 -0.79 13.87
CA LEU A 251 12.28 0.46 14.13
C LEU A 251 11.58 1.67 13.51
N LEU A 252 11.08 1.54 12.28
CA LEU A 252 10.25 2.56 11.62
C LEU A 252 8.98 2.86 12.43
N ALA A 253 8.36 1.86 13.05
CA ALA A 253 7.21 2.08 13.93
C ALA A 253 7.59 2.86 15.22
N LEU A 254 8.76 2.57 15.81
CA LEU A 254 9.29 3.37 16.92
C LEU A 254 9.59 4.82 16.52
N GLU A 255 10.19 5.04 15.35
CA GLU A 255 10.48 6.37 14.81
C GLU A 255 9.20 7.19 14.61
N ARG A 256 8.17 6.58 13.99
CA ARG A 256 6.85 7.18 13.82
C ARG A 256 6.21 7.56 15.15
N ARG A 257 6.24 6.66 16.14
CA ARG A 257 5.70 6.97 17.48
C ARG A 257 6.50 8.09 18.16
N ALA A 258 7.83 8.08 18.09
CA ALA A 258 8.65 9.14 18.67
C ALA A 258 8.39 10.51 18.03
N ALA A 259 8.22 10.55 16.70
CA ALA A 259 7.82 11.76 15.98
C ALA A 259 6.41 12.23 16.37
N GLN A 260 5.45 11.32 16.51
CA GLN A 260 4.11 11.63 16.98
C GLN A 260 4.13 12.21 18.41
N LEU A 261 4.87 11.59 19.33
CA LEU A 261 5.04 12.11 20.69
C LEU A 261 5.66 13.51 20.69
N MET A 262 6.59 13.80 19.78
CA MET A 262 7.16 15.13 19.61
C MET A 262 6.12 16.16 19.14
N GLN A 263 5.30 15.81 18.14
CA GLN A 263 4.21 16.67 17.65
C GLN A 263 3.19 16.95 18.75
N ILE A 264 2.80 15.93 19.51
CA ILE A 264 1.87 16.08 20.64
C ILE A 264 2.50 16.97 21.73
N ALA A 265 3.76 16.72 22.12
CA ALA A 265 4.46 17.54 23.11
C ALA A 265 4.56 19.01 22.69
N ALA A 266 4.84 19.27 21.41
CA ALA A 266 4.90 20.63 20.85
C ALA A 266 3.51 21.31 20.89
N LYS A 267 2.45 20.58 20.56
CA LYS A 267 1.06 21.09 20.60
C LYS A 267 0.58 21.38 22.03
N LEU A 268 0.95 20.54 22.99
CA LEU A 268 0.59 20.70 24.41
C LEU A 268 1.39 21.84 25.08
N GLY A 269 2.66 22.01 24.73
CA GLY A 269 3.56 22.94 25.39
C GLY A 269 3.92 22.51 26.84
N PRO A 270 4.65 23.36 27.59
CA PRO A 270 5.30 22.97 28.86
C PRO A 270 4.36 22.54 30.00
N ARG A 271 3.08 22.95 29.95
CA ARG A 271 2.07 22.64 30.99
C ARG A 271 0.76 22.09 30.40
N GLY A 272 0.77 21.69 29.13
CA GLY A 272 -0.42 21.16 28.48
C GLY A 272 -0.75 19.74 28.96
N SER A 273 -2.04 19.44 29.03
CA SER A 273 -2.56 18.09 29.24
C SER A 273 -3.29 17.62 28.00
N LEU A 274 -3.23 16.31 27.72
CA LEU A 274 -4.07 15.66 26.71
C LEU A 274 -5.58 15.87 26.99
N ASP A 275 -5.96 16.10 28.24
CA ASP A 275 -7.35 16.35 28.64
C ASP A 275 -7.90 17.68 28.10
N ASN A 276 -7.00 18.61 27.77
CA ASN A 276 -7.37 19.92 27.23
C ASN A 276 -7.62 19.87 25.72
N LEU A 277 -7.34 18.75 25.05
CA LEU A 277 -7.54 18.59 23.63
C LEU A 277 -8.95 18.07 23.33
N SER A 278 -9.62 18.70 22.37
CA SER A 278 -10.88 18.20 21.84
C SER A 278 -10.70 16.85 21.13
N LYS A 279 -11.78 16.09 20.94
CA LYS A 279 -11.75 14.83 20.17
C LYS A 279 -11.20 15.02 18.76
N GLY A 280 -11.53 16.14 18.11
CA GLY A 280 -11.03 16.47 16.77
C GLY A 280 -9.52 16.74 16.76
N GLU A 281 -9.01 17.46 17.75
CA GLU A 281 -7.56 17.70 17.87
C GLU A 281 -6.78 16.42 18.19
N LYS A 282 -7.32 15.56 19.05
CA LYS A 282 -6.75 14.23 19.31
C LYS A 282 -6.66 13.41 18.02
N ALA A 283 -7.73 13.38 17.23
CA ALA A 283 -7.75 12.69 15.93
C ALA A 283 -6.73 13.27 14.95
N GLN A 284 -6.60 14.60 14.85
CA GLN A 284 -5.60 15.26 13.99
C GLN A 284 -4.15 14.93 14.39
N LEU A 285 -3.90 14.70 15.68
CA LEU A 285 -2.60 14.25 16.20
C LEU A 285 -2.42 12.72 16.10
N GLY A 286 -3.37 12.00 15.50
CA GLY A 286 -3.35 10.54 15.39
C GLY A 286 -3.53 9.80 16.71
N ILE A 287 -4.12 10.43 17.73
CA ILE A 287 -4.37 9.81 19.04
C ILE A 287 -5.68 9.03 18.96
N PHE A 288 -5.56 7.70 18.91
CA PHE A 288 -6.72 6.81 19.00
C PHE A 288 -7.09 6.51 20.45
N TRP A 289 -8.38 6.33 20.75
CA TRP A 289 -8.86 6.16 22.13
C TRP A 289 -8.26 4.94 22.84
N LYS A 290 -8.00 3.83 22.11
CA LYS A 290 -7.31 2.65 22.66
C LYS A 290 -5.85 2.95 23.01
N GLU A 291 -5.22 3.85 22.28
CA GLU A 291 -3.82 4.23 22.48
C GLU A 291 -3.64 5.41 23.43
N GLU A 292 -4.70 6.16 23.73
CA GLU A 292 -4.60 7.38 24.53
C GLU A 292 -3.92 7.12 25.88
N ARG A 293 -4.22 5.98 26.50
CA ARG A 293 -3.56 5.55 27.75
C ARG A 293 -2.05 5.37 27.58
N ASP A 294 -1.62 4.67 26.54
CA ASP A 294 -0.21 4.39 26.27
C ASP A 294 0.53 5.67 25.89
N ILE A 295 -0.05 6.50 25.01
CA ILE A 295 0.50 7.79 24.61
C ILE A 295 0.65 8.70 25.83
N ARG A 296 -0.36 8.76 26.70
CA ARG A 296 -0.29 9.52 27.95
C ARG A 296 0.86 9.04 28.83
N GLN A 297 1.00 7.73 29.04
CA GLN A 297 2.12 7.16 29.80
C GLN A 297 3.46 7.49 29.15
N GLN A 298 3.59 7.38 27.83
CA GLN A 298 4.80 7.67 27.09
C GLN A 298 5.20 9.14 27.21
N LEU A 299 4.26 10.08 27.12
CA LEU A 299 4.53 11.52 27.29
C LEU A 299 5.07 11.87 28.70
N THR A 300 4.68 11.13 29.74
CA THR A 300 5.27 11.32 31.08
C THR A 300 6.75 10.90 31.14
N ARG A 301 7.17 9.96 30.29
CA ARG A 301 8.54 9.42 30.25
C ARG A 301 9.41 10.20 29.25
N TRP A 302 8.81 10.64 28.16
CA TRP A 302 9.44 11.27 27.00
C TRP A 302 8.96 12.70 26.79
N HIS A 303 9.47 13.62 27.61
CA HIS A 303 9.29 15.05 27.35
C HIS A 303 10.17 15.53 26.18
N GLN A 304 9.88 16.71 25.63
CA GLN A 304 10.53 17.28 24.45
C GLN A 304 12.07 17.09 24.42
N LYS A 305 12.78 17.53 25.48
CA LYS A 305 14.26 17.37 25.56
C LYS A 305 14.76 15.92 25.48
N LYS A 306 13.98 14.94 25.95
CA LYS A 306 14.34 13.52 25.83
C LYS A 306 14.08 13.01 24.42
N LEU A 307 12.97 13.44 23.79
CA LEU A 307 12.65 13.10 22.41
C LEU A 307 13.67 13.68 21.41
N GLU A 308 14.17 14.90 21.66
CA GLU A 308 15.25 15.54 20.88
C GLU A 308 16.54 14.70 20.87
N ARG A 309 16.75 13.84 21.88
CA ARG A 309 17.88 12.90 21.95
C ARG A 309 17.53 11.52 21.40
N LEU A 310 16.30 11.05 21.64
CA LEU A 310 15.83 9.74 21.19
C LEU A 310 15.77 9.67 19.66
N ILE A 311 15.19 10.69 19.01
CA ILE A 311 14.95 10.67 17.55
C ILE A 311 16.28 10.51 16.77
N PRO A 312 17.34 11.31 17.01
CA PRO A 312 18.62 11.10 16.34
C PRO A 312 19.26 9.73 16.62
N ARG A 313 19.05 9.17 17.82
CA ARG A 313 19.52 7.82 18.16
C ARG A 313 18.82 6.76 17.33
N LEU A 314 17.48 6.83 17.20
CA LEU A 314 16.71 5.91 16.37
C LEU A 314 17.16 5.98 14.90
N VAL A 315 17.36 7.19 14.36
CA VAL A 315 17.89 7.38 12.99
C VAL A 315 19.28 6.76 12.82
N THR A 316 20.14 6.87 13.83
CA THR A 316 21.48 6.26 13.80
C THR A 316 21.42 4.73 13.83
N LEU A 317 20.53 4.18 14.65
CA LEU A 317 20.27 2.74 14.66
C LEU A 317 19.73 2.28 13.30
N HIS A 318 18.80 3.03 12.69
CA HIS A 318 18.22 2.69 11.39
C HIS A 318 19.29 2.58 10.32
N ARG A 319 20.19 3.56 10.24
CA ARG A 319 21.36 3.49 9.34
C ARG A 319 22.24 2.26 9.60
N SER A 320 22.41 1.88 10.86
CA SER A 320 23.22 0.73 11.25
C SER A 320 22.57 -0.60 10.86
N LEU A 321 21.24 -0.72 11.00
CA LEU A 321 20.48 -1.90 10.57
C LEU A 321 20.54 -2.09 9.05
N LEU A 322 20.44 -1.00 8.28
CA LEU A 322 20.54 -1.05 6.81
C LEU A 322 21.95 -1.40 6.34
N ALA A 323 22.99 -0.94 7.05
CA ALA A 323 24.37 -1.24 6.72
C ALA A 323 24.81 -2.67 7.10
N ASN A 324 24.17 -3.27 8.11
CA ASN A 324 24.52 -4.59 8.63
C ASN A 324 23.26 -5.44 8.88
N SER A 325 22.69 -5.96 7.80
CA SER A 325 21.45 -6.75 7.83
C SER A 325 21.59 -8.06 8.60
N GLN A 326 22.78 -8.66 8.67
CA GLN A 326 23.02 -9.93 9.36
C GLN A 326 22.94 -9.80 10.90
N SER A 327 23.34 -8.65 11.44
CA SER A 327 23.28 -8.37 12.88
C SER A 327 22.07 -7.53 13.30
N ALA A 328 21.16 -7.24 12.38
CA ALA A 328 20.09 -6.27 12.57
C ALA A 328 19.19 -6.61 13.77
N ASP A 329 18.83 -7.89 13.91
CA ASP A 329 17.96 -8.35 15.00
C ASP A 329 18.62 -8.16 16.38
N LEU A 330 19.90 -8.52 16.52
CA LEU A 330 20.64 -8.37 17.78
C LEU A 330 20.84 -6.90 18.17
N LEU A 331 21.24 -6.07 17.20
CA LEU A 331 21.46 -4.63 17.40
C LEU A 331 20.16 -3.94 17.82
N LEU A 332 19.05 -4.28 17.16
CA LEU A 332 17.74 -3.76 17.51
C LEU A 332 17.37 -4.14 18.94
N MET A 333 17.50 -5.41 19.34
CA MET A 333 17.14 -5.86 20.69
C MET A 333 17.93 -5.16 21.79
N GLN A 334 19.23 -5.00 21.58
CA GLN A 334 20.08 -4.28 22.52
C GLN A 334 19.57 -2.84 22.70
N ASP A 335 19.36 -2.12 21.61
CA ASP A 335 18.94 -0.72 21.66
C ASP A 335 17.53 -0.54 22.21
N LEU A 336 16.58 -1.41 21.85
CA LEU A 336 15.22 -1.38 22.42
C LEU A 336 15.26 -1.58 23.94
N THR A 337 16.13 -2.47 24.43
CA THR A 337 16.31 -2.70 25.87
C THR A 337 16.91 -1.48 26.56
N GLU A 338 17.90 -0.82 25.94
CA GLU A 338 18.49 0.41 26.48
C GLU A 338 17.49 1.57 26.53
N ILE A 339 16.71 1.77 25.45
CA ILE A 339 15.65 2.77 25.37
C ILE A 339 14.59 2.51 26.45
N ALA A 340 14.15 1.27 26.58
CA ALA A 340 13.15 0.93 27.58
C ALA A 340 13.65 1.06 29.02
N ARG A 341 14.93 0.71 29.27
CA ARG A 341 15.57 0.94 30.58
C ARG A 341 15.65 2.42 30.91
N PHE A 342 15.97 3.26 29.94
CA PHE A 342 15.95 4.70 30.11
C PHE A 342 14.53 5.21 30.41
N ALA A 343 13.51 4.74 29.67
CA ALA A 343 12.12 5.09 29.92
C ALA A 343 11.62 4.60 31.29
N ALA A 344 12.15 3.49 31.81
CA ALA A 344 11.80 2.92 33.12
C ALA A 344 12.37 3.69 34.30
N ARG A 345 13.51 4.34 34.13
CA ARG A 345 14.15 5.18 35.14
C ARG A 345 13.43 6.53 35.18
N ARG A 346 12.60 6.74 36.21
CA ARG A 346 11.92 8.02 36.46
C ARG A 346 12.93 9.12 36.76
#